data_AF-A0AAE9WBM4-F1
#
_entry.id   AF-A0AAE9WBM4-F1
#
_cell.length_a   1.000
_cell.length_b   1.000
_cell.length_c   1.000
_cell.angle_alpha   90.00
_cell.angle_beta   90.00
_cell.angle_gamma   90.00
#
_symmetry.space_group_name_H-M   'P 1'
#
loop_
_entity.id
_entity.type
_entity.pdbx_description
1 polymer ?
#
loop_
_entity_poly.entity_id
_entity_poly.type
_entity_poly.pdbx_seq_one_letter_code
_entity_poly.pdbx_strand_id
1 'polypeptide(L)'
;MNELVEQEEHIKPLNPIPESSNANGSSKKSGNDKTQANKPTGWEEDFQEPEISVEEKAEIQKLYNLRMEQFVQKYRRKRKWNDATRVRLFTMYLAVGGISTGQKQFTGGLDLNESDDAQATANQTAIDYIQHDVLNDYEVDFVWVVAVFLSSHLLYRAGVTEEHDLKMASQLVQNFLNSVLHHKVVAEHEGNVQAALDLAIQAEKELIDDKRLSVSLPGLLQRALSHFFVDNYKGLWDNIDAYDHFTPPLTTEEGRYEKNFTRNQSYPLFELKEFQPDAHTRFSTEQARSYIQRVLGSNALKAETLDQEYLMVELVSKEFIHDYQNNPLCKARFLVWDPPGTSYPQQTEKTEVNILIEPELMELMVLKTHLEASFTFLTNGITIMDTVLAVLPTFYEELEE
;
A
#
# COMPACT_ATOMS: atom_id res chain seq x y z
N MET A 1 -0.69 53.02 -40.64
CA MET A 1 -0.03 51.79 -40.17
C MET A 1 -0.11 51.86 -38.65
N ASN A 2 -1.30 51.73 -38.05
CA ASN A 2 -2.12 50.50 -37.95
C ASN A 2 -1.24 49.37 -37.43
N GLU A 3 -1.19 49.18 -36.12
CA GLU A 3 -2.05 48.26 -35.37
C GLU A 3 -1.50 48.13 -33.94
N LEU A 4 -2.42 47.86 -33.00
CA LEU A 4 -2.22 47.38 -31.63
C LEU A 4 -2.28 48.42 -30.49
N VAL A 5 -3.20 48.08 -29.58
CA VAL A 5 -3.37 48.47 -28.17
C VAL A 5 -4.34 49.64 -27.88
N GLU A 6 -5.62 49.28 -27.92
CA GLU A 6 -6.76 49.83 -27.17
C GLU A 6 -7.26 48.63 -26.31
N GLN A 7 -7.61 48.64 -25.02
CA GLN A 7 -7.92 49.66 -24.02
C GLN A 7 -7.68 49.03 -22.63
N GLU A 8 -6.94 49.71 -21.74
CA GLU A 8 -7.07 49.57 -20.29
C GLU A 8 -7.94 50.73 -19.79
N GLU A 9 -8.88 50.45 -18.88
CA GLU A 9 -9.36 51.31 -17.77
C GLU A 9 -10.83 51.01 -17.45
N HIS A 10 -11.08 50.27 -16.37
CA HIS A 10 -12.18 50.58 -15.45
C HIS A 10 -12.04 49.81 -14.13
N ILE A 11 -11.54 50.50 -13.10
CA ILE A 11 -11.69 50.12 -11.69
C ILE A 11 -12.73 51.05 -11.07
N LYS A 12 -13.77 50.50 -10.43
CA LYS A 12 -14.64 51.18 -9.46
C LYS A 12 -15.10 50.22 -8.34
N PRO A 13 -15.43 50.73 -7.14
CA PRO A 13 -14.99 50.16 -5.85
C PRO A 13 -16.03 49.31 -5.08
N LEU A 14 -15.52 48.60 -4.06
CA LEU A 14 -16.25 47.83 -3.03
C LEU A 14 -17.32 48.67 -2.30
N ASN A 15 -18.50 48.08 -2.11
CA ASN A 15 -19.53 48.56 -1.19
C ASN A 15 -19.62 47.67 0.08
N PRO A 16 -20.12 48.23 1.21
CA PRO A 16 -19.81 47.76 2.57
C PRO A 16 -20.81 46.75 3.15
N ILE A 17 -20.34 46.05 4.17
CA ILE A 17 -21.07 45.11 5.05
C ILE A 17 -22.16 45.84 5.86
N PRO A 18 -23.40 45.33 5.95
CA PRO A 18 -24.36 45.77 6.96
C PRO A 18 -24.39 44.84 8.19
N GLU A 19 -24.35 45.47 9.36
CA GLU A 19 -24.50 44.88 10.69
C GLU A 19 -25.95 44.43 11.00
N SER A 20 -26.01 43.56 12.00
CA SER A 20 -27.14 42.89 12.64
C SER A 20 -28.41 43.71 12.91
N SER A 21 -29.58 43.08 12.71
CA SER A 21 -30.79 43.39 13.48
C SER A 21 -31.60 42.11 13.76
N ASN A 22 -31.90 41.91 15.05
CA ASN A 22 -32.77 40.86 15.56
C ASN A 22 -34.23 41.16 15.18
N ALA A 23 -34.92 40.17 14.59
CA ALA A 23 -36.38 40.10 14.61
C ALA A 23 -36.83 38.64 14.72
N ASN A 24 -37.41 38.32 15.89
CA ASN A 24 -38.06 37.04 16.19
C ASN A 24 -39.26 36.81 15.25
N GLY A 25 -39.22 35.71 14.51
CA GLY A 25 -40.36 35.17 13.76
C GLY A 25 -40.31 33.64 13.83
N SER A 26 -41.07 33.08 14.75
CA SER A 26 -41.18 31.64 14.99
C SER A 26 -41.75 30.88 13.78
N SER A 27 -41.01 29.91 13.24
CA SER A 27 -41.64 28.71 12.68
C SER A 27 -40.85 27.47 13.10
N LYS A 28 -41.51 26.64 13.91
CA LYS A 28 -41.07 25.29 14.25
C LYS A 28 -41.03 24.44 12.98
N LYS A 29 -39.85 23.97 12.59
CA LYS A 29 -39.66 22.64 12.02
C LYS A 29 -38.62 21.91 12.86
N SER A 30 -39.12 21.37 13.96
CA SER A 30 -38.43 20.40 14.79
C SER A 30 -38.27 19.09 14.03
N GLY A 31 -37.04 18.56 14.04
CA GLY A 31 -36.79 17.12 14.16
C GLY A 31 -36.90 16.30 12.88
N ASN A 32 -35.82 16.22 12.11
CA ASN A 32 -35.52 14.99 11.35
C ASN A 32 -34.04 14.75 10.99
N ASP A 33 -33.11 15.65 11.35
CA ASP A 33 -31.68 15.44 11.02
C ASP A 33 -30.95 14.46 11.95
N LYS A 34 -31.45 14.23 13.17
CA LYS A 34 -30.79 13.33 14.12
C LYS A 34 -30.96 11.84 13.77
N THR A 35 -31.88 11.49 12.87
CA THR A 35 -32.15 10.10 12.46
C THR A 35 -31.37 9.65 11.23
N GLN A 36 -30.77 10.56 10.45
CA GLN A 36 -29.90 10.18 9.32
C GLN A 36 -28.44 9.91 9.74
N ALA A 37 -27.99 10.54 10.83
CA ALA A 37 -26.65 10.38 11.36
C ALA A 37 -26.35 8.94 11.81
N ASN A 38 -27.37 8.19 12.26
CA ASN A 38 -27.22 6.81 12.76
C ASN A 38 -27.55 5.71 11.74
N LYS A 39 -27.79 6.04 10.46
CA LYS A 39 -27.93 4.98 9.45
C LYS A 39 -26.56 4.38 9.16
N PRO A 40 -26.42 3.04 9.16
CA PRO A 40 -25.16 2.37 8.84
C PRO A 40 -24.64 2.85 7.48
N THR A 41 -23.34 2.96 7.39
CA THR A 41 -22.63 3.48 6.22
C THR A 41 -22.48 2.42 5.13
N GLY A 42 -22.59 1.14 5.51
CA GLY A 42 -22.37 0.00 4.61
C GLY A 42 -20.92 -0.48 4.60
N TRP A 43 -20.09 0.06 5.49
CA TRP A 43 -18.66 -0.24 5.62
C TRP A 43 -18.31 -0.86 6.98
N GLU A 44 -19.30 -1.04 7.86
CA GLU A 44 -19.11 -1.68 9.15
C GLU A 44 -18.84 -3.19 8.98
N GLU A 45 -18.02 -3.79 9.86
CA GLU A 45 -17.70 -5.23 9.83
C GLU A 45 -18.96 -6.12 9.95
N ASP A 46 -19.95 -5.67 10.73
CA ASP A 46 -21.22 -6.38 10.93
C ASP A 46 -22.29 -6.01 9.88
N PHE A 47 -21.94 -5.26 8.84
CA PHE A 47 -22.92 -4.89 7.82
C PHE A 47 -23.41 -6.11 7.04
N GLN A 48 -24.70 -6.39 7.16
CA GLN A 48 -25.36 -7.44 6.39
C GLN A 48 -26.04 -6.84 5.16
N GLU A 49 -25.79 -7.44 4.01
CA GLU A 49 -26.50 -7.09 2.79
C GLU A 49 -28.01 -7.40 2.95
N PRO A 50 -28.90 -6.53 2.44
CA PRO A 50 -30.32 -6.79 2.50
C PRO A 50 -30.69 -8.00 1.64
N GLU A 51 -31.79 -8.68 1.99
CA GLU A 51 -32.28 -9.82 1.23
C GLU A 51 -32.53 -9.48 -0.25
N ILE A 52 -32.23 -10.42 -1.14
CA ILE A 52 -32.33 -10.25 -2.59
C ILE A 52 -33.80 -10.06 -2.99
N SER A 53 -34.10 -8.93 -3.62
CA SER A 53 -35.45 -8.61 -4.13
C SER A 53 -35.84 -9.53 -5.30
N VAL A 54 -37.15 -9.69 -5.53
CA VAL A 54 -37.68 -10.44 -6.68
C VAL A 54 -37.23 -9.83 -8.01
N GLU A 55 -37.09 -8.51 -8.06
CA GLU A 55 -36.59 -7.79 -9.24
C GLU A 55 -35.10 -8.07 -9.48
N GLU A 56 -34.29 -8.14 -8.42
CA GLU A 56 -32.87 -8.48 -8.50
C GLU A 56 -32.68 -9.91 -9.03
N LYS A 57 -33.57 -10.85 -8.68
CA LYS A 57 -33.56 -12.20 -9.25
C LYS A 57 -33.81 -12.23 -10.76
N ALA A 58 -34.63 -11.33 -11.30
CA ALA A 58 -34.87 -11.23 -12.74
C ALA A 58 -33.66 -10.64 -13.49
N GLU A 59 -32.88 -9.78 -12.83
CA GLU A 59 -31.66 -9.19 -13.41
C GLU A 59 -30.50 -10.18 -13.53
N ILE A 60 -30.47 -11.23 -12.69
CA ILE A 60 -29.45 -12.31 -12.77
C ILE A 60 -29.44 -12.99 -14.15
N GLN A 61 -30.57 -12.95 -14.87
CA GLN A 61 -30.73 -13.55 -16.19
C GLN A 61 -30.25 -12.66 -17.35
N LYS A 62 -29.79 -11.43 -17.09
CA LYS A 62 -29.22 -10.52 -18.10
C LYS A 62 -27.80 -10.94 -18.51
N LEU A 63 -27.32 -10.39 -19.62
CA LEU A 63 -25.92 -10.52 -20.06
C LEU A 63 -24.96 -10.02 -18.97
N TYR A 64 -23.82 -10.71 -18.82
CA TYR A 64 -22.79 -10.44 -17.81
C TYR A 64 -22.46 -8.95 -17.65
N ASN A 65 -22.10 -8.27 -18.75
CA ASN A 65 -21.71 -6.86 -18.73
C ASN A 65 -22.81 -5.95 -18.16
N LEU A 66 -24.05 -6.12 -18.64
CA LEU A 66 -25.18 -5.30 -18.21
C LEU A 66 -25.54 -5.55 -16.74
N ARG A 67 -25.39 -6.81 -16.30
CA ARG A 67 -25.64 -7.23 -14.92
C ARG A 67 -24.60 -6.66 -13.96
N MET A 68 -23.31 -6.69 -14.33
CA MET A 68 -22.23 -6.10 -13.52
C MET A 68 -22.31 -4.57 -13.45
N GLU A 69 -22.57 -3.90 -14.57
CA GLU A 69 -22.75 -2.44 -14.59
C GLU A 69 -23.90 -2.00 -13.66
N GLN A 70 -25.07 -2.63 -13.78
CA GLN A 70 -26.22 -2.33 -12.93
C GLN A 70 -25.96 -2.64 -11.45
N PHE A 71 -25.25 -3.74 -11.19
CA PHE A 71 -24.88 -4.10 -9.83
C PHE A 71 -23.95 -3.05 -9.20
N VAL A 72 -22.89 -2.62 -9.88
CA VAL A 72 -21.96 -1.60 -9.37
C VAL A 72 -22.69 -0.27 -9.08
N GLN A 73 -23.59 0.15 -9.97
CA GLN A 73 -24.39 1.36 -9.77
C GLN A 73 -25.32 1.24 -8.54
N LYS A 74 -25.92 0.06 -8.31
CA LYS A 74 -26.72 -0.21 -7.10
C LYS A 74 -25.84 -0.27 -5.86
N TYR A 75 -24.69 -0.93 -5.94
CA TYR A 75 -23.71 -1.06 -4.87
C TYR A 75 -23.28 0.32 -4.37
N ARG A 76 -22.95 1.25 -5.28
CA ARG A 76 -22.62 2.63 -4.92
C ARG A 76 -23.78 3.34 -4.23
N ARG A 77 -25.02 3.23 -4.73
CA ARG A 77 -26.20 3.89 -4.15
C ARG A 77 -26.57 3.38 -2.75
N LYS A 78 -26.33 2.10 -2.47
CA LYS A 78 -26.65 1.48 -1.17
C LYS A 78 -25.67 1.87 -0.05
N ARG A 79 -24.52 2.51 -0.38
CA ARG A 79 -23.44 2.84 0.56
C ARG A 79 -23.20 4.34 0.69
N LYS A 80 -22.72 4.78 1.86
CA LYS A 80 -22.32 6.17 2.10
C LYS A 80 -20.85 6.35 1.74
N TRP A 81 -20.57 7.17 0.73
CA TRP A 81 -19.22 7.45 0.23
C TRP A 81 -18.65 8.74 0.79
N ASN A 82 -18.56 8.84 2.12
CA ASN A 82 -18.14 10.07 2.79
C ASN A 82 -16.61 10.29 2.77
N ASP A 83 -15.87 9.21 2.50
CA ASP A 83 -14.42 9.19 2.51
C ASP A 83 -13.89 9.25 1.08
N ALA A 84 -13.20 10.35 0.76
CA ALA A 84 -12.67 10.59 -0.58
C ALA A 84 -11.60 9.56 -1.00
N THR A 85 -10.79 9.07 -0.06
CA THR A 85 -9.78 8.05 -0.32
C THR A 85 -10.47 6.75 -0.73
N ARG A 86 -11.52 6.35 0.01
CA ARG A 86 -12.31 5.15 -0.34
C ARG A 86 -12.96 5.24 -1.72
N VAL A 87 -13.50 6.41 -2.08
CA VAL A 87 -14.07 6.65 -3.42
C VAL A 87 -13.00 6.48 -4.50
N ARG A 88 -11.84 7.11 -4.31
CA ARG A 88 -10.71 7.04 -5.25
C ARG A 88 -10.24 5.60 -5.44
N LEU A 89 -10.01 4.87 -4.34
CA LEU A 89 -9.57 3.47 -4.36
C LEU A 89 -10.56 2.57 -5.08
N PHE A 90 -11.87 2.74 -4.83
CA PHE A 90 -12.89 1.94 -5.50
C PHE A 90 -12.96 2.22 -6.99
N THR A 91 -12.86 3.49 -7.40
CA THR A 91 -12.79 3.84 -8.82
C THR A 91 -11.55 3.25 -9.50
N MET A 92 -10.39 3.25 -8.83
CA MET A 92 -9.17 2.62 -9.35
C MET A 92 -9.32 1.10 -9.49
N TYR A 93 -9.87 0.44 -8.47
CA TYR A 93 -10.15 -1.01 -8.51
C TYR A 93 -11.08 -1.37 -9.68
N LEU A 94 -12.18 -0.64 -9.85
CA LEU A 94 -13.11 -0.84 -10.95
C LEU A 94 -12.44 -0.64 -12.32
N ALA A 95 -11.56 0.36 -12.44
CA ALA A 95 -10.83 0.63 -13.66
C ALA A 95 -9.88 -0.52 -14.04
N VAL A 96 -9.18 -1.13 -13.07
CA VAL A 96 -8.38 -2.35 -13.30
C VAL A 96 -9.26 -3.50 -13.82
N GLY A 97 -10.48 -3.63 -13.29
CA GLY A 97 -11.47 -4.60 -13.78
C GLY A 97 -12.20 -4.20 -15.07
N GLY A 98 -11.74 -3.18 -15.80
CA GLY A 98 -12.35 -2.75 -17.07
C GLY A 98 -13.65 -1.96 -16.95
N ILE A 99 -14.01 -1.52 -15.75
CA ILE A 99 -15.20 -0.70 -15.49
C ILE A 99 -14.78 0.77 -15.41
N SER A 100 -15.18 1.54 -16.42
CA SER A 100 -14.91 2.97 -16.49
C SER A 100 -15.89 3.77 -15.65
N THR A 101 -15.40 4.79 -14.94
CA THR A 101 -16.25 5.70 -14.14
C THR A 101 -16.15 7.14 -14.67
N GLY A 102 -17.21 7.70 -15.23
CA GLY A 102 -17.26 9.06 -15.76
C GLY A 102 -18.61 9.40 -16.41
N GLN A 103 -18.87 10.68 -16.68
CA GLN A 103 -20.05 11.07 -17.45
C GLN A 103 -19.98 10.45 -18.86
N LYS A 104 -21.01 9.69 -19.26
CA LYS A 104 -21.10 9.12 -20.62
C LYS A 104 -21.06 10.29 -21.62
N GLN A 105 -19.95 10.46 -22.33
CA GLN A 105 -19.73 11.59 -23.26
C GLN A 105 -20.68 11.60 -24.47
N PHE A 106 -21.54 10.59 -24.63
CA PHE A 106 -22.44 10.41 -25.78
C PHE A 106 -23.93 10.28 -25.44
N THR A 107 -24.39 10.66 -24.25
CA THR A 107 -25.83 10.92 -24.03
C THR A 107 -26.18 12.30 -24.61
N GLY A 108 -26.38 12.35 -25.93
CA GLY A 108 -26.88 13.54 -26.62
C GLY A 108 -28.11 14.09 -25.92
N GLY A 109 -28.14 15.41 -25.72
CA GLY A 109 -29.07 16.13 -24.85
C GLY A 109 -30.54 15.73 -25.03
N LEU A 110 -30.98 14.77 -24.22
CA LEU A 110 -32.37 14.41 -24.04
C LEU A 110 -32.80 14.92 -22.67
N ASP A 111 -33.90 15.66 -22.66
CA ASP A 111 -34.44 16.35 -21.49
C ASP A 111 -34.78 15.34 -20.38
N LEU A 112 -34.13 15.46 -19.22
CA LEU A 112 -34.26 14.56 -18.07
C LEU A 112 -35.67 14.56 -17.44
N ASN A 113 -36.59 15.35 -17.99
CA ASN A 113 -37.91 15.63 -17.45
C ASN A 113 -39.05 14.79 -18.08
N GLU A 114 -38.79 13.99 -19.11
CA GLU A 114 -39.86 13.22 -19.82
C GLU A 114 -39.94 11.72 -19.45
N SER A 115 -39.05 11.23 -18.58
CA SER A 115 -39.02 9.83 -18.15
C SER A 115 -39.69 9.66 -16.79
N ASP A 116 -40.97 9.26 -16.78
CA ASP A 116 -41.71 8.83 -15.56
C ASP A 116 -41.16 7.50 -14.97
N ASP A 117 -40.18 6.88 -15.64
CA ASP A 117 -39.59 5.60 -15.25
C ASP A 117 -38.30 5.84 -14.44
N ALA A 118 -38.40 5.71 -13.11
CA ALA A 118 -37.27 5.96 -12.19
C ALA A 118 -36.02 5.12 -12.54
N GLN A 119 -36.20 3.96 -13.15
CA GLN A 119 -35.11 3.09 -13.61
C GLN A 119 -34.40 3.65 -14.86
N ALA A 120 -35.13 4.30 -15.78
CA ALA A 120 -34.57 4.91 -16.97
C ALA A 120 -33.75 6.17 -16.64
N THR A 121 -34.26 7.01 -15.73
CA THR A 121 -33.52 8.18 -15.22
C THR A 121 -32.26 7.77 -14.44
N ALA A 122 -32.33 6.68 -13.67
CA ALA A 122 -31.17 6.13 -12.95
C ALA A 122 -30.07 5.61 -13.91
N ASN A 123 -30.46 4.91 -14.97
CA ASN A 123 -29.52 4.42 -15.99
C ASN A 123 -28.89 5.57 -16.81
N GLN A 124 -29.59 6.69 -16.98
CA GLN A 124 -29.09 7.89 -17.67
C GLN A 124 -28.12 8.72 -16.82
N THR A 125 -28.24 8.66 -15.48
CA THR A 125 -27.33 9.35 -14.55
C THR A 125 -26.12 8.48 -14.17
N ALA A 126 -26.09 7.23 -14.64
CA ALA A 126 -25.04 6.29 -14.31
C ALA A 126 -23.67 6.74 -14.83
N ILE A 127 -22.68 6.74 -13.92
CA ILE A 127 -21.29 7.08 -14.23
C ILE A 127 -20.41 5.86 -14.43
N ASP A 128 -20.77 4.70 -13.88
CA ASP A 128 -20.01 3.46 -14.05
C ASP A 128 -20.54 2.69 -15.27
N TYR A 129 -19.66 2.36 -16.22
CA TYR A 129 -20.02 1.62 -17.44
C TYR A 129 -18.89 0.74 -17.96
N ILE A 130 -19.28 -0.30 -18.70
CA ILE A 130 -18.38 -1.28 -19.29
C ILE A 130 -18.25 -0.99 -20.80
N GLN A 131 -17.04 -0.77 -21.31
CA GLN A 131 -16.82 -0.51 -22.74
C GLN A 131 -16.90 -1.82 -23.54
N HIS A 132 -18.05 -2.05 -24.19
CA HIS A 132 -18.35 -3.30 -24.89
C HIS A 132 -17.43 -3.61 -26.08
N ASP A 133 -16.85 -2.58 -26.71
CA ASP A 133 -15.99 -2.74 -27.89
C ASP A 133 -14.60 -3.28 -27.55
N VAL A 134 -14.17 -3.19 -26.29
CA VAL A 134 -12.84 -3.62 -25.81
C VAL A 134 -12.89 -5.02 -25.22
N LEU A 135 -14.02 -5.44 -24.64
CA LEU A 135 -14.10 -6.62 -23.76
C LEU A 135 -14.45 -7.95 -24.44
N ASN A 136 -14.79 -7.96 -25.73
CA ASN A 136 -15.14 -9.22 -26.41
C ASN A 136 -13.97 -10.23 -26.50
N ASP A 137 -12.74 -9.78 -26.25
CA ASP A 137 -11.53 -10.60 -26.33
C ASP A 137 -10.91 -10.94 -24.95
N TYR A 138 -11.47 -10.46 -23.83
CA TYR A 138 -10.88 -10.65 -22.50
C TYR A 138 -11.66 -11.67 -21.65
N GLU A 139 -10.92 -12.57 -20.99
CA GLU A 139 -11.46 -13.52 -20.01
C GLU A 139 -11.73 -12.81 -18.67
N VAL A 140 -12.83 -13.17 -18.01
CA VAL A 140 -13.20 -12.62 -16.70
C VAL A 140 -12.36 -13.29 -15.61
N ASP A 141 -11.44 -12.54 -15.02
CA ASP A 141 -10.61 -13.01 -13.91
C ASP A 141 -10.58 -12.00 -12.74
N PHE A 142 -11.36 -12.28 -11.70
CA PHE A 142 -11.39 -11.50 -10.47
C PHE A 142 -10.11 -11.65 -9.64
N VAL A 143 -9.45 -12.82 -9.68
CA VAL A 143 -8.24 -13.07 -8.90
C VAL A 143 -7.12 -12.18 -9.40
N TRP A 144 -6.92 -12.16 -10.72
CA TRP A 144 -5.93 -11.30 -11.36
C TRP A 144 -6.21 -9.81 -11.08
N VAL A 145 -7.47 -9.36 -11.21
CA VAL A 145 -7.85 -7.97 -10.91
C VAL A 145 -7.51 -7.58 -9.47
N VAL A 146 -7.78 -8.47 -8.50
CA VAL A 146 -7.44 -8.22 -7.09
C VAL A 146 -5.94 -8.20 -6.88
N ALA A 147 -5.21 -9.17 -7.44
CA ALA A 147 -3.76 -9.26 -7.34
C ALA A 147 -3.11 -7.97 -7.85
N VAL A 148 -3.36 -7.62 -9.12
CA VAL A 148 -2.84 -6.43 -9.76
C VAL A 148 -3.24 -5.15 -9.03
N PHE A 149 -4.51 -5.02 -8.63
CA PHE A 149 -4.95 -3.81 -7.93
C PHE A 149 -4.20 -3.64 -6.61
N LEU A 150 -4.14 -4.68 -5.77
CA LEU A 150 -3.59 -4.58 -4.42
C LEU A 150 -2.06 -4.65 -4.38
N SER A 151 -1.39 -5.29 -5.34
CA SER A 151 0.07 -5.46 -5.35
C SER A 151 0.83 -4.42 -6.17
N SER A 152 0.36 -4.07 -7.37
CA SER A 152 1.10 -3.18 -8.28
C SER A 152 0.43 -1.82 -8.42
N HIS A 153 -0.87 -1.79 -8.73
CA HIS A 153 -1.57 -0.52 -8.94
C HIS A 153 -1.62 0.34 -7.68
N LEU A 154 -1.91 -0.25 -6.52
CA LEU A 154 -2.03 0.45 -5.25
C LEU A 154 -0.70 1.11 -4.83
N LEU A 155 0.42 0.38 -4.99
CA LEU A 155 1.74 0.83 -4.57
C LEU A 155 2.33 1.84 -5.57
N TYR A 156 2.39 1.49 -6.86
CA TYR A 156 3.13 2.28 -7.86
C TYR A 156 2.29 3.36 -8.54
N ARG A 157 0.99 3.15 -8.77
CA ARG A 157 0.14 4.12 -9.48
C ARG A 157 -0.69 4.99 -8.53
N ALA A 158 -1.26 4.41 -7.48
CA ALA A 158 -2.05 5.17 -6.51
C ALA A 158 -1.16 5.89 -5.48
N GLY A 159 0.07 5.41 -5.26
CA GLY A 159 1.04 5.99 -4.32
C GLY A 159 0.59 5.84 -2.87
N VAL A 160 -0.10 4.76 -2.54
CA VAL A 160 -0.63 4.52 -1.19
C VAL A 160 0.46 3.91 -0.32
N THR A 161 0.87 4.65 0.70
CA THR A 161 2.00 4.26 1.57
C THR A 161 1.62 4.07 3.03
N GLU A 162 0.43 4.50 3.44
CA GLU A 162 -0.03 4.48 4.83
C GLU A 162 -0.72 3.16 5.17
N GLU A 163 -0.38 2.56 6.33
CA GLU A 163 -0.95 1.27 6.76
C GLU A 163 -2.48 1.28 6.78
N HIS A 164 -3.08 2.38 7.25
CA HIS A 164 -4.53 2.56 7.30
C HIS A 164 -5.18 2.47 5.92
N ASP A 165 -4.55 3.07 4.91
CA ASP A 165 -5.10 3.14 3.56
C ASP A 165 -4.90 1.81 2.80
N LEU A 166 -3.79 1.11 3.05
CA LEU A 166 -3.56 -0.26 2.56
C LEU A 166 -4.62 -1.23 3.11
N LYS A 167 -4.91 -1.14 4.41
CA LYS A 167 -5.98 -1.90 5.05
C LYS A 167 -7.34 -1.54 4.44
N MET A 168 -7.63 -0.25 4.27
CA MET A 168 -8.88 0.21 3.68
C MET A 168 -9.08 -0.33 2.25
N ALA A 169 -8.02 -0.34 1.43
CA ALA A 169 -8.09 -0.86 0.07
C ALA A 169 -8.47 -2.35 0.05
N SER A 170 -7.85 -3.16 0.91
CA SER A 170 -8.15 -4.59 1.03
C SER A 170 -9.59 -4.83 1.49
N GLN A 171 -10.01 -4.14 2.56
CA GLN A 171 -11.37 -4.27 3.11
C GLN A 171 -12.46 -3.80 2.14
N LEU A 172 -12.17 -2.76 1.36
CA LEU A 172 -13.06 -2.27 0.30
C LEU A 172 -13.31 -3.38 -0.74
N VAL A 173 -12.25 -4.03 -1.22
CA VAL A 173 -12.34 -5.13 -2.19
C VAL A 173 -13.11 -6.31 -1.59
N GLN A 174 -12.79 -6.71 -0.35
CA GLN A 174 -13.51 -7.77 0.36
C GLN A 174 -15.01 -7.47 0.48
N ASN A 175 -15.38 -6.24 0.87
CA ASN A 175 -16.78 -5.84 1.02
C ASN A 175 -17.52 -5.89 -0.33
N PHE A 176 -16.87 -5.49 -1.42
CA PHE A 176 -17.43 -5.55 -2.76
C PHE A 176 -17.64 -7.00 -3.23
N LEU A 177 -16.62 -7.85 -3.12
CA LEU A 177 -16.70 -9.25 -3.56
C LEU A 177 -17.71 -10.06 -2.75
N ASN A 178 -17.80 -9.82 -1.43
CA ASN A 178 -18.86 -10.40 -0.60
C ASN A 178 -20.26 -9.99 -1.09
N SER A 179 -20.42 -8.73 -1.49
CA SER A 179 -21.69 -8.25 -2.07
C SER A 179 -22.01 -8.93 -3.40
N VAL A 180 -21.00 -9.16 -4.26
CA VAL A 180 -21.13 -9.90 -5.54
C VAL A 180 -21.59 -11.34 -5.29
N LEU A 181 -20.96 -12.04 -4.34
CA LEU A 181 -21.32 -13.42 -3.96
C LEU A 181 -22.73 -13.48 -3.36
N HIS A 182 -23.04 -12.57 -2.43
CA HIS A 182 -24.33 -12.51 -1.75
C HIS A 182 -25.48 -12.38 -2.76
N HIS A 183 -25.36 -11.46 -3.72
CA HIS A 183 -26.41 -11.22 -4.72
C HIS A 183 -26.35 -12.20 -5.91
N LYS A 184 -25.39 -13.14 -5.92
CA LYS A 184 -25.15 -14.09 -7.01
C LYS A 184 -25.07 -13.41 -8.37
N VAL A 185 -24.39 -12.27 -8.40
CA VAL A 185 -24.29 -11.42 -9.60
C VAL A 185 -23.56 -12.15 -10.71
N VAL A 186 -22.62 -13.05 -10.37
CA VAL A 186 -21.81 -13.77 -11.35
C VAL A 186 -21.66 -15.23 -10.93
N ALA A 187 -22.78 -15.95 -10.86
CA ALA A 187 -22.81 -17.33 -10.39
C ALA A 187 -21.93 -18.28 -11.22
N GLU A 188 -21.73 -17.97 -12.52
CA GLU A 188 -20.84 -18.73 -13.40
C GLU A 188 -19.35 -18.63 -13.02
N HIS A 189 -18.94 -17.56 -12.31
CA HIS A 189 -17.57 -17.33 -11.85
C HIS A 189 -17.46 -17.35 -10.32
N GLU A 190 -18.44 -17.92 -9.61
CA GLU A 190 -18.50 -17.93 -8.13
C GLU A 190 -17.19 -18.42 -7.49
N GLY A 191 -16.57 -19.48 -8.04
CA GLY A 191 -15.29 -20.00 -7.55
C GLY A 191 -14.12 -19.03 -7.70
N ASN A 192 -14.06 -18.30 -8.83
CA ASN A 192 -13.01 -17.30 -9.06
C ASN A 192 -13.24 -16.04 -8.18
N VAL A 193 -14.49 -15.64 -7.96
CA VAL A 193 -14.85 -14.56 -7.00
C VAL A 193 -14.49 -14.96 -5.56
N GLN A 194 -14.72 -16.20 -5.17
CA GLN A 194 -14.35 -16.69 -3.84
C GLN A 194 -12.82 -16.70 -3.66
N ALA A 195 -12.07 -17.19 -4.65
CA ALA A 195 -10.61 -17.15 -4.61
C ALA A 195 -10.07 -15.71 -4.54
N ALA A 196 -10.70 -14.77 -5.25
CA ALA A 196 -10.34 -13.35 -5.20
C ALA A 196 -10.64 -12.73 -3.82
N LEU A 197 -11.72 -13.16 -3.17
CA LEU A 197 -12.04 -12.75 -1.80
C LEU A 197 -11.01 -13.27 -0.80
N ASP A 198 -10.65 -14.56 -0.91
CA ASP A 198 -9.63 -15.17 -0.04
C ASP A 198 -8.27 -14.45 -0.22
N LEU A 199 -7.92 -14.09 -1.45
CA LEU A 199 -6.74 -13.28 -1.76
C LEU A 199 -6.82 -11.89 -1.13
N ALA A 200 -7.96 -11.21 -1.20
CA ALA A 200 -8.12 -9.88 -0.59
C ALA A 200 -8.04 -9.91 0.95
N ILE A 201 -8.43 -11.03 1.58
CA ILE A 201 -8.25 -11.27 3.03
C ILE A 201 -6.76 -11.47 3.35
N GLN A 202 -6.05 -12.27 2.55
CA GLN A 202 -4.61 -12.47 2.68
C GLN A 202 -3.85 -11.14 2.52
N ALA A 203 -4.22 -10.36 1.50
CA ALA A 203 -3.62 -9.06 1.19
C ALA A 203 -3.71 -8.06 2.33
N GLU A 204 -4.82 -8.04 3.08
CA GLU A 204 -4.97 -7.12 4.22
C GLU A 204 -3.84 -7.30 5.24
N LYS A 205 -3.44 -8.55 5.51
CA LYS A 205 -2.33 -8.84 6.42
C LYS A 205 -0.98 -8.60 5.76
N GLU A 206 -0.77 -9.15 4.56
CA GLU A 206 0.54 -9.09 3.89
C GLU A 206 0.97 -7.66 3.58
N LEU A 207 0.08 -6.81 3.07
CA LEU A 207 0.43 -5.42 2.74
C LEU A 207 0.89 -4.62 3.96
N ILE A 208 0.30 -4.89 5.14
CA ILE A 208 0.70 -4.24 6.39
C ILE A 208 2.07 -4.76 6.84
N ASP A 209 2.28 -6.08 6.78
CA ASP A 209 3.56 -6.68 7.17
C ASP A 209 4.69 -6.25 6.21
N ASP A 210 4.43 -6.19 4.90
CA ASP A 210 5.35 -5.70 3.87
C ASP A 210 5.68 -4.22 4.08
N LYS A 211 4.69 -3.41 4.47
CA LYS A 211 4.93 -1.99 4.81
C LYS A 211 5.86 -1.87 6.02
N ARG A 212 5.65 -2.67 7.06
CA ARG A 212 6.52 -2.66 8.25
C ARG A 212 7.92 -3.16 7.94
N LEU A 213 8.00 -4.18 7.09
CA LEU A 213 9.26 -4.73 6.61
C LEU A 213 10.02 -3.69 5.78
N SER A 214 9.37 -2.98 4.86
CA SER A 214 10.02 -1.97 4.01
C SER A 214 10.64 -0.83 4.81
N VAL A 215 10.02 -0.42 5.91
CA VAL A 215 10.58 0.60 6.83
C VAL A 215 11.73 0.03 7.67
N SER A 216 11.72 -1.27 7.93
CA SER A 216 12.75 -1.93 8.76
C SER A 216 13.99 -2.33 7.97
N LEU A 217 13.86 -2.48 6.65
CA LEU A 217 14.94 -2.80 5.73
C LEU A 217 15.70 -1.54 5.24
N PRO A 218 17.01 -1.65 4.95
CA PRO A 218 17.88 -2.78 5.25
C PRO A 218 18.09 -2.93 6.76
N GLY A 219 18.42 -4.13 7.24
CA GLY A 219 18.73 -4.35 8.65
C GLY A 219 19.96 -3.58 9.15
N LEU A 220 20.22 -3.62 10.45
CA LEU A 220 21.32 -2.86 11.07
C LEU A 220 22.70 -3.33 10.57
N LEU A 221 22.89 -4.64 10.43
CA LEU A 221 24.06 -5.28 9.85
C LEU A 221 24.25 -4.89 8.40
N GLN A 222 23.17 -4.94 7.62
CA GLN A 222 23.20 -4.59 6.21
C GLN A 222 23.58 -3.11 6.03
N ARG A 223 22.98 -2.21 6.82
CA ARG A 223 23.36 -0.79 6.85
C ARG A 223 24.84 -0.57 7.23
N ALA A 224 25.34 -1.30 8.23
CA ALA A 224 26.75 -1.19 8.62
C ALA A 224 27.68 -1.66 7.48
N LEU A 225 27.35 -2.77 6.83
CA LEU A 225 28.09 -3.30 5.68
C LEU A 225 28.08 -2.32 4.51
N SER A 226 26.92 -1.79 4.13
CA SER A 226 26.81 -0.80 3.05
C SER A 226 27.63 0.45 3.35
N HIS A 227 27.57 0.97 4.58
CA HIS A 227 28.38 2.14 4.96
C HIS A 227 29.89 1.91 4.84
N PHE A 228 30.35 0.68 5.09
CA PHE A 228 31.77 0.34 5.06
C PHE A 228 32.30 0.00 3.66
N PHE A 229 31.52 -0.74 2.86
CA PHE A 229 31.97 -1.31 1.58
C PHE A 229 31.44 -0.60 0.33
N VAL A 230 30.30 0.07 0.41
CA VAL A 230 29.66 0.68 -0.76
C VAL A 230 30.07 2.14 -0.87
N ASP A 231 30.71 2.48 -1.98
CA ASP A 231 31.36 3.77 -2.17
C ASP A 231 30.41 4.96 -2.01
N ASN A 232 29.14 4.82 -2.38
CA ASN A 232 28.13 5.87 -2.23
C ASN A 232 27.86 6.28 -0.77
N TYR A 233 28.13 5.41 0.20
CA TYR A 233 27.87 5.66 1.62
C TYR A 233 29.14 5.92 2.43
N LYS A 234 30.30 5.59 1.87
CA LYS A 234 31.57 5.65 2.58
C LYS A 234 31.95 7.08 2.94
N GLY A 235 32.17 7.33 4.23
CA GLY A 235 32.55 8.66 4.73
C GLY A 235 31.45 9.71 4.70
N LEU A 236 30.23 9.35 4.27
CA LEU A 236 29.08 10.26 4.21
C LEU A 236 28.75 10.86 5.58
N TRP A 237 29.01 10.11 6.65
CA TRP A 237 28.68 10.48 8.03
C TRP A 237 29.91 10.60 8.94
N ASP A 238 31.12 10.59 8.38
CA ASP A 238 32.37 10.69 9.16
C ASP A 238 32.65 12.12 9.63
N ASN A 239 32.11 13.11 8.92
CA ASN A 239 32.26 14.52 9.27
C ASN A 239 30.97 15.07 9.87
N ILE A 240 30.60 14.60 11.05
CA ILE A 240 29.57 15.24 11.84
C ILE A 240 30.11 15.61 13.23
N ASP A 241 30.75 16.77 13.31
CA ASP A 241 30.98 17.53 14.54
C ASP A 241 29.66 18.02 15.21
N ALA A 242 28.52 17.34 15.03
CA ALA A 242 27.21 17.83 15.46
C ALA A 242 26.21 16.80 16.04
N TYR A 243 26.58 15.53 16.27
CA TYR A 243 25.65 14.55 16.90
C TYR A 243 26.29 13.81 18.06
N ASP A 244 26.50 14.54 19.16
CA ASP A 244 27.01 14.03 20.43
C ASP A 244 25.94 13.29 21.28
N HIS A 245 24.90 12.73 20.64
CA HIS A 245 23.75 12.15 21.33
C HIS A 245 23.32 10.84 20.67
N PHE A 246 24.14 9.79 20.72
CA PHE A 246 23.66 8.40 20.84
C PHE A 246 24.86 7.47 21.09
N THR A 247 25.47 7.62 22.27
CA THR A 247 26.38 6.59 22.79
C THR A 247 25.53 5.64 23.64
N PRO A 248 25.32 4.36 23.25
CA PRO A 248 24.77 3.40 24.19
C PRO A 248 25.75 3.27 25.36
N PRO A 249 25.30 3.26 26.62
CA PRO A 249 26.19 3.34 27.76
C PRO A 249 27.10 2.10 27.82
N LEU A 250 28.41 2.34 27.73
CA LEU A 250 29.44 1.37 28.11
C LEU A 250 29.35 1.13 29.62
N THR A 251 28.92 -0.06 30.02
CA THR A 251 29.05 -0.54 31.39
C THR A 251 30.52 -0.82 31.71
N THR A 252 31.17 0.13 32.37
CA THR A 252 32.30 -0.13 33.27
C THR A 252 32.17 0.79 34.47
N GLU A 253 32.06 0.17 35.64
CA GLU A 253 31.85 0.81 36.93
C GLU A 253 33.03 1.71 37.33
N GLU A 254 32.72 2.95 37.77
CA GLU A 254 33.12 3.52 39.06
C GLU A 254 32.59 4.96 39.16
N GLY A 255 31.51 5.20 39.92
CA GLY A 255 31.07 6.57 40.21
C GLY A 255 29.61 6.80 40.62
N ARG A 256 29.14 6.12 41.67
CA ARG A 256 28.03 6.49 42.59
C ARG A 256 26.93 7.45 42.09
N TYR A 257 25.74 6.90 41.91
CA TYR A 257 24.53 7.43 42.57
C TYR A 257 23.63 6.26 43.00
N GLU A 258 23.56 6.05 44.31
CA GLU A 258 22.58 5.15 44.95
C GLU A 258 21.19 5.80 44.90
N LYS A 259 20.19 5.07 44.38
CA LYS A 259 18.95 4.75 45.13
C LYS A 259 18.01 3.84 44.34
N ASN A 260 17.73 2.69 44.96
CA ASN A 260 16.51 1.87 44.86
C ASN A 260 16.33 1.00 43.60
N PHE A 261 17.05 -0.13 43.58
CA PHE A 261 16.70 -1.29 42.75
C PHE A 261 15.76 -2.22 43.53
N THR A 262 14.45 -2.11 43.31
CA THR A 262 13.51 -3.19 43.61
C THR A 262 13.47 -4.15 42.44
N ARG A 263 13.89 -5.38 42.70
CA ARG A 263 13.91 -6.55 41.82
C ARG A 263 12.49 -6.92 41.39
N ASN A 264 12.21 -6.79 40.10
CA ASN A 264 11.30 -7.57 39.25
C ASN A 264 10.78 -6.68 38.12
N GLN A 265 11.27 -6.85 36.88
CA GLN A 265 10.47 -6.57 35.69
C GLN A 265 11.11 -7.18 34.44
N SER A 266 10.24 -7.79 33.65
CA SER A 266 10.37 -8.27 32.28
C SER A 266 11.22 -7.34 31.40
N TYR A 267 11.94 -7.91 30.43
CA TYR A 267 12.53 -7.18 29.31
C TYR A 267 11.48 -6.21 28.73
N PRO A 268 11.80 -4.91 28.57
CA PRO A 268 10.87 -4.00 27.93
C PRO A 268 10.91 -4.24 26.43
N LEU A 269 9.75 -4.70 25.94
CA LEU A 269 9.18 -4.41 24.64
C LEU A 269 9.73 -3.07 24.11
N PHE A 270 10.46 -3.08 22.99
CA PHE A 270 10.80 -1.86 22.25
C PHE A 270 9.47 -1.20 21.86
N GLU A 271 9.08 -0.14 22.59
CA GLU A 271 7.93 0.68 22.23
C GLU A 271 8.23 1.43 20.94
N LEU A 272 7.71 0.90 19.83
CA LEU A 272 7.44 1.58 18.57
C LEU A 272 6.46 2.75 18.79
N LYS A 273 6.89 3.82 19.49
CA LYS A 273 6.00 4.95 19.82
C LYS A 273 6.37 6.30 19.27
N GLU A 274 7.50 6.46 18.58
CA GLU A 274 7.75 7.70 17.85
C GLU A 274 8.30 7.38 16.46
N PHE A 275 7.39 7.45 15.48
CA PHE A 275 7.72 7.56 14.08
C PHE A 275 8.57 8.83 13.90
N GLN A 276 9.88 8.64 13.73
CA GLN A 276 10.76 9.64 13.13
C GLN A 276 11.15 9.13 11.75
N PRO A 277 10.69 9.77 10.66
CA PRO A 277 10.96 9.31 9.29
C PRO A 277 12.45 9.30 8.90
N ASP A 278 13.34 9.80 9.78
CA ASP A 278 14.79 9.93 9.58
C ASP A 278 15.65 9.15 10.59
N ALA A 279 15.08 8.31 11.46
CA ALA A 279 15.83 7.53 12.43
C ALA A 279 16.52 6.30 11.81
N HIS A 280 17.17 6.47 10.65
CA HIS A 280 18.22 5.54 10.26
C HIS A 280 19.31 5.61 11.32
N THR A 281 19.69 4.49 11.94
CA THR A 281 20.94 4.44 12.71
C THR A 281 22.08 4.76 11.75
N ARG A 282 22.53 6.01 11.75
CA ARG A 282 23.62 6.48 10.91
C ARG A 282 24.91 6.01 11.57
N PHE A 283 25.63 5.12 10.89
CA PHE A 283 26.96 4.72 11.31
C PHE A 283 27.96 5.76 10.83
N SER A 284 28.93 6.11 11.68
CA SER A 284 30.24 6.52 11.17
C SER A 284 31.02 5.29 10.69
N THR A 285 32.07 5.49 9.89
CA THR A 285 32.94 4.43 9.39
C THR A 285 33.54 3.60 10.54
N GLU A 286 33.90 4.24 11.66
CA GLU A 286 34.43 3.54 12.84
C GLU A 286 33.35 2.73 13.58
N GLN A 287 32.14 3.27 13.69
CA GLN A 287 31.02 2.56 14.31
C GLN A 287 30.60 1.35 13.45
N ALA A 288 30.51 1.52 12.12
CA ALA A 288 30.23 0.44 11.18
C ALA A 288 31.30 -0.66 11.29
N ARG A 289 32.59 -0.28 11.26
CA ARG A 289 33.72 -1.21 11.42
C ARG A 289 33.62 -2.00 12.73
N SER A 290 33.38 -1.30 13.83
CA SER A 290 33.28 -1.92 15.17
C SER A 290 32.09 -2.88 15.25
N TYR A 291 30.96 -2.49 14.67
CA TYR A 291 29.76 -3.33 14.62
C TYR A 291 29.99 -4.59 13.76
N ILE A 292 30.51 -4.44 12.54
CA ILE A 292 30.85 -5.58 11.66
C ILE A 292 31.84 -6.52 12.34
N GLN A 293 32.89 -5.99 12.97
CA GLN A 293 33.88 -6.80 13.67
C GLN A 293 33.27 -7.58 14.85
N ARG A 294 32.32 -6.97 15.56
CA ARG A 294 31.61 -7.61 16.67
C ARG A 294 30.66 -8.70 16.20
N VAL A 295 29.97 -8.50 15.07
CA VAL A 295 28.94 -9.42 14.56
C VAL A 295 29.53 -10.52 13.69
N LEU A 296 30.35 -10.17 12.70
CA LEU A 296 30.90 -11.09 11.69
C LEU A 296 32.39 -11.42 11.89
N GLY A 297 33.08 -10.74 12.81
CA GLY A 297 34.51 -10.93 13.06
C GLY A 297 35.41 -10.11 12.13
N SER A 298 36.70 -9.99 12.48
CA SER A 298 37.66 -9.13 11.77
C SER A 298 37.96 -9.56 10.34
N ASN A 299 37.69 -10.82 9.98
CA ASN A 299 37.90 -11.30 8.61
C ASN A 299 36.87 -10.74 7.63
N ALA A 300 35.67 -10.35 8.09
CA ALA A 300 34.66 -9.72 7.25
C ALA A 300 35.15 -8.40 6.65
N LEU A 301 35.98 -7.64 7.39
CA LEU A 301 36.50 -6.33 6.99
C LEU A 301 37.59 -6.37 5.91
N LYS A 302 38.12 -7.55 5.57
CA LYS A 302 39.20 -7.70 4.56
C LYS A 302 38.67 -7.92 3.14
N ALA A 303 37.36 -7.89 2.97
CA ALA A 303 36.74 -8.13 1.67
C ALA A 303 36.88 -6.91 0.75
N GLU A 304 36.71 -7.15 -0.54
CA GLU A 304 36.63 -6.12 -1.58
C GLU A 304 35.31 -6.30 -2.33
N THR A 305 34.76 -5.21 -2.85
CA THR A 305 33.56 -5.22 -3.68
C THR A 305 33.88 -5.85 -5.04
N LEU A 306 33.18 -6.93 -5.38
CA LEU A 306 33.29 -7.60 -6.68
C LEU A 306 32.38 -6.98 -7.72
N ASP A 307 31.13 -6.75 -7.32
CA ASP A 307 30.04 -6.44 -8.23
C ASP A 307 28.87 -5.80 -7.47
N GLN A 308 28.04 -5.05 -8.19
CA GLN A 308 26.84 -4.43 -7.66
C GLN A 308 25.72 -4.48 -8.70
N GLU A 309 24.60 -5.08 -8.32
CA GLU A 309 23.47 -5.29 -9.22
C GLU A 309 22.16 -4.84 -8.57
N TYR A 310 21.22 -4.41 -9.41
CA TYR A 310 19.85 -4.14 -9.00
C TYR A 310 18.98 -5.33 -9.38
N LEU A 311 18.33 -5.97 -8.41
CA LEU A 311 17.62 -7.23 -8.62
C LEU A 311 16.23 -7.22 -7.98
N MET A 312 15.29 -7.86 -8.68
CA MET A 312 14.06 -8.38 -8.12
C MET A 312 14.24 -9.83 -7.71
N VAL A 313 13.94 -10.12 -6.45
CA VAL A 313 14.24 -11.42 -5.85
C VAL A 313 13.07 -11.95 -5.01
N GLU A 314 12.84 -13.26 -5.03
CA GLU A 314 11.79 -13.95 -4.26
C GLU A 314 12.41 -14.69 -3.07
N LEU A 315 11.87 -14.51 -1.86
CA LEU A 315 12.33 -15.24 -0.68
C LEU A 315 11.91 -16.71 -0.72
N VAL A 316 12.88 -17.63 -0.77
CA VAL A 316 12.60 -19.08 -0.86
C VAL A 316 12.95 -19.87 0.38
N SER A 317 13.88 -19.38 1.21
CA SER A 317 14.18 -20.04 2.49
C SER A 317 14.79 -19.07 3.50
N LYS A 318 14.55 -19.38 4.78
CA LYS A 318 15.13 -18.67 5.92
C LYS A 318 15.63 -19.66 6.96
N GLU A 319 16.88 -19.50 7.39
CA GLU A 319 17.55 -20.42 8.32
C GLU A 319 18.23 -19.65 9.44
N PHE A 320 18.02 -20.07 10.68
CA PHE A 320 18.71 -19.47 11.82
C PHE A 320 20.14 -20.00 11.91
N ILE A 321 21.11 -19.11 12.13
CA ILE A 321 22.52 -19.47 12.26
C ILE A 321 22.89 -19.44 13.75
N HIS A 322 23.17 -20.61 14.32
CA HIS A 322 23.53 -20.76 15.73
C HIS A 322 25.00 -20.41 16.05
N ASP A 323 25.81 -20.14 15.03
CA ASP A 323 27.26 -19.88 15.17
C ASP A 323 27.56 -18.51 15.82
N TYR A 324 26.59 -17.59 15.81
CA TYR A 324 26.74 -16.25 16.35
C TYR A 324 26.08 -16.12 17.74
N GLN A 325 26.65 -16.79 18.75
CA GLN A 325 26.06 -16.90 20.11
C GLN A 325 25.72 -15.57 20.79
N ASN A 326 26.39 -14.47 20.41
CA ASN A 326 26.18 -13.13 21.00
C ASN A 326 25.38 -12.18 20.11
N ASN A 327 25.17 -12.50 18.82
CA ASN A 327 24.42 -11.70 17.86
C ASN A 327 23.76 -12.68 16.87
N PRO A 328 22.62 -13.29 17.22
CA PRO A 328 22.00 -14.28 16.34
C PRO A 328 21.71 -13.66 14.98
N LEU A 329 22.00 -14.41 13.92
CA LEU A 329 21.72 -14.01 12.55
C LEU A 329 20.92 -15.09 11.85
N CYS A 330 20.17 -14.69 10.85
CA CYS A 330 19.49 -15.57 9.94
C CYS A 330 20.09 -15.45 8.55
N LYS A 331 20.17 -16.58 7.85
CA LYS A 331 20.44 -16.63 6.42
C LYS A 331 19.10 -16.59 5.69
N ALA A 332 18.87 -15.54 4.91
CA ALA A 332 17.76 -15.48 3.97
C ALA A 332 18.28 -15.76 2.56
N ARG A 333 17.67 -16.74 1.89
CA ARG A 333 17.99 -17.13 0.52
C ARG A 333 16.88 -16.67 -0.40
N PHE A 334 17.27 -15.92 -1.42
CA PHE A 334 16.38 -15.41 -2.44
C PHE A 334 16.76 -15.98 -3.80
N LEU A 335 15.78 -16.21 -4.66
CA LEU A 335 16.01 -16.47 -6.08
C LEU A 335 15.83 -15.19 -6.87
N VAL A 336 16.65 -14.98 -7.89
CA VAL A 336 16.37 -13.92 -8.87
C VAL A 336 15.06 -14.27 -9.56
N TRP A 337 14.15 -13.30 -9.61
CA TRP A 337 12.77 -13.52 -9.99
C TRP A 337 12.29 -12.43 -10.94
N ASP A 338 11.80 -12.86 -12.10
CA ASP A 338 11.16 -11.99 -13.07
C ASP A 338 9.64 -11.97 -12.79
N PRO A 339 9.04 -10.79 -12.58
CA PRO A 339 7.60 -10.70 -12.36
C PRO A 339 6.78 -11.32 -13.51
N PRO A 340 5.67 -12.01 -13.21
CA PRO A 340 4.70 -12.40 -14.22
C PRO A 340 4.25 -11.18 -15.03
N GLY A 341 4.26 -11.30 -16.36
CA GLY A 341 3.90 -10.21 -17.27
C GLY A 341 5.08 -9.31 -17.67
N THR A 342 6.26 -9.47 -17.07
CA THR A 342 7.40 -8.62 -17.43
C THR A 342 7.90 -8.90 -18.85
N SER A 343 8.03 -7.83 -19.65
CA SER A 343 8.59 -7.90 -21.01
C SER A 343 10.12 -7.91 -21.02
N TYR A 344 10.75 -7.55 -19.90
CA TYR A 344 12.18 -7.35 -19.79
C TYR A 344 12.75 -8.18 -18.64
N PRO A 345 13.20 -9.43 -18.92
CA PRO A 345 13.82 -10.24 -17.89
C PRO A 345 15.09 -9.56 -17.38
N GLN A 346 15.42 -9.84 -16.12
CA GLN A 346 16.61 -9.28 -15.49
C GLN A 346 17.88 -9.71 -16.21
N GLN A 347 18.71 -8.73 -16.58
CA GLN A 347 20.00 -8.96 -17.23
C GLN A 347 21.07 -9.26 -16.18
N THR A 348 21.06 -10.48 -15.65
CA THR A 348 21.99 -10.91 -14.60
C THR A 348 22.44 -12.35 -14.81
N GLU A 349 23.67 -12.66 -14.40
CA GLU A 349 24.17 -14.03 -14.31
C GLU A 349 23.84 -14.68 -12.94
N LYS A 350 23.32 -13.90 -11.98
CA LYS A 350 22.93 -14.40 -10.66
C LYS A 350 21.62 -15.16 -10.76
N THR A 351 21.57 -16.32 -10.12
CA THR A 351 20.32 -17.09 -9.97
C THR A 351 19.78 -17.06 -8.55
N GLU A 352 20.66 -16.82 -7.57
CA GLU A 352 20.30 -16.74 -6.17
C GLU A 352 21.16 -15.72 -5.42
N VAL A 353 20.58 -15.19 -4.36
CA VAL A 353 21.21 -14.21 -3.46
C VAL A 353 21.03 -14.69 -2.02
N ASN A 354 22.12 -14.72 -1.26
CA ASN A 354 22.10 -15.13 0.14
C ASN A 354 22.53 -13.95 1.01
N ILE A 355 21.65 -13.48 1.89
CA ILE A 355 21.93 -12.37 2.80
C ILE A 355 21.87 -12.82 4.26
N LEU A 356 22.66 -12.14 5.10
CA LEU A 356 22.61 -12.30 6.55
C LEU A 356 21.80 -11.16 7.16
N ILE A 357 20.74 -11.47 7.87
CA ILE A 357 19.86 -10.46 8.48
C ILE A 357 19.54 -10.81 9.92
N GLU A 358 19.08 -9.81 10.67
CA GLU A 358 18.65 -9.97 12.04
C GLU A 358 17.38 -10.83 12.14
N PRO A 359 17.22 -11.65 13.19
CA PRO A 359 16.06 -12.52 13.37
C PRO A 359 14.72 -11.79 13.39
N GLU A 360 14.69 -10.56 13.92
CA GLU A 360 13.48 -9.75 14.02
C GLU A 360 12.89 -9.40 12.64
N LEU A 361 13.76 -9.20 11.64
CA LEU A 361 13.32 -8.96 10.25
C LEU A 361 12.74 -10.23 9.62
N MET A 362 13.19 -11.40 10.06
CA MET A 362 12.73 -12.68 9.52
C MET A 362 11.34 -13.06 10.00
N GLU A 363 10.88 -12.51 11.12
CA GLU A 363 9.52 -12.70 11.62
C GLU A 363 8.50 -12.01 10.71
N LEU A 364 8.88 -10.87 10.13
CA LEU A 364 8.04 -10.10 9.20
C LEU A 364 8.06 -10.66 7.77
N MET A 365 9.12 -11.37 7.38
CA MET A 365 9.25 -11.95 6.04
C MET A 365 8.42 -13.23 5.87
N VAL A 366 7.50 -13.24 4.91
CA VAL A 366 6.76 -14.43 4.48
C VAL A 366 7.51 -15.09 3.31
N LEU A 367 7.48 -16.43 3.21
CA LEU A 367 8.05 -17.09 2.04
C LEU A 367 7.28 -16.63 0.79
N LYS A 368 8.00 -16.43 -0.30
CA LYS A 368 7.54 -15.79 -1.54
C LYS A 368 7.31 -14.29 -1.46
N THR A 369 7.66 -13.61 -0.35
CA THR A 369 7.76 -12.14 -0.39
C THR A 369 8.84 -11.76 -1.40
N HIS A 370 8.56 -10.77 -2.24
CA HIS A 370 9.51 -10.29 -3.24
C HIS A 370 10.14 -8.98 -2.79
N LEU A 371 11.39 -8.75 -3.20
CA LEU A 371 12.13 -7.53 -2.92
C LEU A 371 12.67 -6.93 -4.21
N GLU A 372 12.53 -5.62 -4.35
CA GLU A 372 13.18 -4.81 -5.38
C GLU A 372 14.35 -4.08 -4.69
N ALA A 373 15.59 -4.54 -4.89
CA ALA A 373 16.72 -4.05 -4.10
C ALA A 373 18.05 -4.06 -4.85
N SER A 374 18.98 -3.20 -4.40
CA SER A 374 20.37 -3.25 -4.83
C SER A 374 21.20 -4.17 -3.93
N PHE A 375 22.05 -4.97 -4.56
CA PHE A 375 22.91 -5.94 -3.90
C PHE A 375 24.37 -5.69 -4.26
N THR A 376 25.24 -5.67 -3.25
CA THR A 376 26.70 -5.61 -3.41
C THR A 376 27.32 -6.94 -3.00
N PHE A 377 28.12 -7.53 -3.88
CA PHE A 377 28.75 -8.83 -3.67
C PHE A 377 30.22 -8.65 -3.29
N LEU A 378 30.66 -9.30 -2.20
CA LEU A 378 32.03 -9.20 -1.70
C LEU A 378 32.88 -10.44 -2.01
N THR A 379 34.20 -10.27 -2.09
CA THR A 379 35.18 -11.34 -2.36
C THR A 379 35.17 -12.50 -1.35
N ASN A 380 34.67 -12.27 -0.14
CA ASN A 380 34.57 -13.29 0.91
C ASN A 380 33.21 -14.02 0.94
N GLY A 381 32.34 -13.78 -0.05
CA GLY A 381 31.03 -14.42 -0.17
C GLY A 381 29.90 -13.76 0.62
N ILE A 382 30.16 -12.65 1.32
CA ILE A 382 29.10 -11.84 1.93
C ILE A 382 28.38 -11.09 0.81
N THR A 383 27.04 -11.09 0.86
CA THR A 383 26.21 -10.22 0.04
C THR A 383 25.57 -9.16 0.92
N ILE A 384 25.67 -7.91 0.47
CA ILE A 384 25.08 -6.75 1.11
C ILE A 384 23.80 -6.39 0.37
N MET A 385 22.72 -6.16 1.10
CA MET A 385 21.49 -5.55 0.59
C MET A 385 21.52 -4.07 0.94
N ASP A 386 21.79 -3.23 -0.06
CA ASP A 386 22.16 -1.84 0.17
C ASP A 386 20.96 -0.92 0.27
N THR A 387 20.12 -0.95 -0.75
CA THR A 387 18.91 -0.14 -0.84
C THR A 387 17.76 -1.06 -1.21
N VAL A 388 16.69 -1.02 -0.43
CA VAL A 388 15.44 -1.69 -0.77
C VAL A 388 14.49 -0.62 -1.29
N LEU A 389 14.10 -0.72 -2.57
CA LEU A 389 13.13 0.19 -3.19
C LEU A 389 11.71 -0.24 -2.87
N ALA A 390 11.43 -1.55 -2.92
CA ALA A 390 10.11 -2.08 -2.63
C ALA A 390 10.18 -3.45 -1.95
N VAL A 391 9.17 -3.67 -1.09
CA VAL A 391 8.79 -4.99 -0.57
C VAL A 391 7.43 -5.29 -1.15
N LEU A 392 7.31 -6.41 -1.83
CA LEU A 392 6.13 -6.77 -2.60
C LEU A 392 5.51 -8.06 -2.07
N PRO A 393 4.17 -8.17 -2.07
CA PRO A 393 3.47 -9.29 -1.48
C PRO A 393 3.68 -10.59 -2.26
N THR A 394 3.27 -11.70 -1.66
CA THR A 394 3.45 -13.05 -2.24
C THR A 394 2.62 -13.27 -3.51
N PHE A 395 1.60 -12.44 -3.73
CA PHE A 395 0.70 -12.46 -4.87
C PHE A 395 0.99 -11.34 -5.88
N TYR A 396 2.22 -10.79 -5.88
CA TYR A 396 2.53 -9.69 -6.77
C TYR A 396 2.31 -10.06 -8.24
N GLU A 397 1.57 -9.19 -8.93
CA GLU A 397 1.31 -9.28 -10.36
C GLU A 397 1.58 -7.93 -11.03
N GLU A 398 2.41 -7.94 -12.07
CA GLU A 398 2.74 -6.73 -12.83
C GLU A 398 1.58 -6.39 -13.77
N LEU A 399 1.20 -5.11 -13.81
CA LEU A 399 0.22 -4.64 -14.77
C LEU A 399 0.94 -4.43 -16.11
N GLU A 400 0.64 -5.27 -17.11
CA GLU A 400 1.10 -5.05 -18.48
C GLU A 400 0.65 -3.66 -18.96
N GLU A 401 1.59 -2.85 -19.46
CA GLU A 401 1.35 -1.46 -19.90
C GLU A 401 0.60 -1.33 -21.21
#